data_AF-A0A5K1B784-F1
#
_entry.id   AF-A0A5K1B784-F1
#
_cell.length_a   1.000
_cell.length_b   1.000
_cell.length_c   1.000
_cell.angle_alpha   90.00
_cell.angle_beta   90.00
_cell.angle_gamma   90.00
#
_symmetry.space_group_name_H-M   'P 1'
#
loop_
_entity.id
_entity.type
_entity.pdbx_description
1 polymer ?
#
loop_
_entity_poly.entity_id
_entity_poly.type
_entity_poly.pdbx_seq_one_letter_code
_entity_poly.pdbx_strand_id
1 'polypeptide(L)'
;TSKEISDLEGELLSIRNLLSTQAGFIHALAEGVNINSLSSGFDGSASDNLSDLEEGEPSDIEKWAAEFPDILDVLLAEKRIDEALAALDEGEKIAAEAQEQKTLNPASLSSLHSAISEHRMKLADQLAETASQPSTRGVELRSAVSALKRLGDGPRAHTLLLNAHHQRLQYNMQNLRPSSTSYGGAYTAALSQLVFSAIAQAASDSLSVFGEETAYASELVMWSSKQTESFALLVKRHALASSAAAGGLRAAAECVQIALGHCSLLEAYGLTLCPVLLRLFRPSVEQALEANLKRIRESTAAFAAADDWLLTYAPVGGRPRSSSVAVSSGIAFQPKLSSSAHRLSSMVQ
;
A
#
# COMPACT_ATOMS: atom_id res chain seq x y z
N THR A 1 27.53 -1.34 -20.45
CA THR A 1 27.82 -0.94 -19.06
C THR A 1 28.68 0.30 -18.98
N SER A 2 29.98 0.32 -19.36
CA SER A 2 30.84 1.52 -19.19
C SER A 2 30.41 2.74 -20.05
N LYS A 3 29.96 2.49 -21.30
CA LYS A 3 29.51 3.55 -22.21
C LYS A 3 28.19 4.21 -21.76
N GLU A 4 27.22 3.40 -21.33
CA GLU A 4 25.92 3.88 -20.84
C GLU A 4 26.06 4.71 -19.55
N ILE A 5 27.03 4.38 -18.69
CA ILE A 5 27.34 5.17 -17.49
C ILE A 5 27.92 6.53 -17.88
N SER A 6 28.84 6.57 -18.84
CA SER A 6 29.41 7.82 -19.35
C SER A 6 28.36 8.72 -20.01
N ASP A 7 27.39 8.14 -20.72
CA ASP A 7 26.29 8.88 -21.34
C ASP A 7 25.35 9.46 -20.26
N LEU A 8 25.02 8.69 -19.22
CA LEU A 8 24.21 9.15 -18.07
C LEU A 8 24.92 10.25 -17.25
N GLU A 9 26.25 10.17 -17.08
CA GLU A 9 27.03 11.22 -16.43
C GLU A 9 27.01 12.53 -17.25
N GLY A 10 27.04 12.43 -18.59
CA GLY A 10 26.86 13.56 -19.49
C GLY A 10 25.49 14.22 -19.38
N GLU A 11 24.42 13.42 -19.31
CA GLU A 11 23.05 13.92 -19.11
C GLU A 11 22.87 14.59 -17.73
N LEU A 12 23.43 14.01 -16.66
CA LEU A 12 23.40 14.61 -15.32
C LEU A 12 24.12 15.96 -15.27
N LEU A 13 25.25 16.09 -15.96
CA LEU A 13 25.97 17.37 -16.09
C LEU A 13 25.14 18.41 -16.85
N SER A 14 24.42 17.99 -17.90
CA SER A 14 23.50 18.86 -18.66
C SER A 14 22.36 19.37 -17.77
N ILE A 15 21.71 18.49 -17.01
CA ILE A 15 20.62 18.83 -16.08
C ILE A 15 21.10 19.78 -14.98
N ARG A 16 22.28 19.52 -14.40
CA ARG A 16 22.86 20.39 -13.38
C ARG A 16 23.12 21.80 -13.90
N ASN A 17 23.66 21.91 -15.12
CA ASN A 17 23.92 23.21 -15.73
C ASN A 17 22.61 23.96 -16.03
N LEU A 18 21.58 23.26 -16.51
CA LEU A 18 20.25 23.84 -16.75
C LEU A 18 19.59 24.34 -15.46
N LEU A 19 19.67 23.57 -14.38
CA LEU A 19 19.15 23.98 -13.07
C LEU A 19 19.93 25.18 -12.51
N SER A 20 21.24 25.21 -12.70
CA SER A 20 22.07 26.34 -12.27
C SER A 20 21.75 27.63 -13.04
N THR A 21 21.46 27.54 -14.35
CA THR A 21 21.06 28.71 -15.14
C THR A 21 19.66 29.19 -14.79
N GLN A 22 18.70 28.28 -14.54
CA GLN A 22 17.37 28.65 -14.05
C GLN A 22 17.43 29.30 -12.66
N ALA A 23 18.23 28.76 -11.73
CA ALA A 23 18.44 29.36 -10.42
C ALA A 23 19.01 30.79 -10.52
N GLY A 24 19.99 31.00 -11.41
CA GLY A 24 20.53 32.34 -11.68
C GLY A 24 19.48 33.31 -12.23
N PHE A 25 18.58 32.84 -13.09
CA PHE A 25 17.49 33.67 -13.64
C PHE A 25 16.45 34.04 -12.56
N ILE A 26 16.13 33.09 -11.68
CA ILE A 26 15.23 33.33 -10.53
C ILE A 26 15.84 34.33 -9.56
N HIS A 27 17.14 34.21 -9.26
CA HIS A 27 17.84 35.19 -8.42
C HIS A 27 17.89 36.58 -9.09
N ALA A 28 18.15 36.66 -10.39
CA ALA A 28 18.14 37.92 -11.12
C ALA A 28 16.75 38.59 -11.16
N LEU A 29 15.67 37.80 -11.26
CA LEU A 29 14.30 38.28 -11.14
C LEU A 29 13.98 38.74 -9.71
N ALA A 30 14.42 38.00 -8.69
CA ALA A 30 14.21 38.36 -7.29
C ALA A 30 14.95 39.66 -6.93
N GLU A 31 16.15 39.87 -7.46
CA GLU A 31 16.91 41.12 -7.29
C GLU A 31 16.36 42.27 -8.14
N GLY A 32 15.82 42.00 -9.34
CA GLY A 32 15.21 42.98 -10.23
C GLY A 32 13.85 43.51 -9.78
N VAL A 33 13.19 42.86 -8.81
CA VAL A 33 11.88 43.25 -8.25
C VAL A 33 12.03 43.97 -6.89
N ASN A 34 13.19 44.57 -6.60
CA ASN A 34 13.33 45.46 -5.45
C ASN A 34 12.74 46.85 -5.77
N ILE A 35 11.41 46.96 -5.67
CA ILE A 35 10.62 48.21 -5.77
C ILE A 35 10.86 49.02 -4.49
N ASN A 36 12.05 49.58 -4.35
CA ASN A 36 12.40 50.52 -3.28
C ASN A 36 13.28 51.64 -3.87
N SER A 37 12.71 52.45 -4.77
CA SER A 37 13.15 53.83 -5.06
C SER A 37 12.33 54.45 -6.20
N LEU A 38 11.15 54.98 -5.87
CA LEU A 38 10.56 56.12 -6.58
C LEU A 38 9.85 57.03 -5.56
N SER A 39 10.65 57.69 -4.71
CA SER A 39 10.22 58.94 -4.07
C SER A 39 11.46 59.77 -3.77
N SER A 40 11.80 60.64 -4.70
CA SER A 40 12.75 61.72 -4.49
C SER A 40 12.53 62.81 -5.53
N GLY A 41 11.81 63.86 -5.13
CA GLY A 41 12.05 65.22 -5.61
C GLY A 41 11.02 65.82 -6.55
N PHE A 42 9.97 66.44 -5.98
CA PHE A 42 9.54 67.75 -6.46
C PHE A 42 9.00 68.58 -5.28
N ASP A 43 9.82 69.52 -4.82
CA ASP A 43 9.45 70.57 -3.86
C ASP A 43 8.59 71.65 -4.54
N GLY A 44 7.60 72.13 -3.81
CA GLY A 44 7.08 73.49 -3.96
C GLY A 44 5.58 73.62 -4.23
N SER A 45 4.80 73.80 -3.18
CA SER A 45 4.04 75.03 -2.94
C SER A 45 2.94 74.81 -1.91
N ALA A 46 2.90 75.73 -0.94
CA ALA A 46 1.95 75.86 0.15
C ALA A 46 0.47 75.68 -0.25
N SER A 47 -0.29 74.99 0.58
CA SER A 47 -1.33 75.61 1.40
C SER A 47 -1.93 74.58 2.35
N ASP A 48 -2.23 75.05 3.56
CA ASP A 48 -3.07 74.39 4.55
C ASP A 48 -4.20 73.60 3.91
N ASN A 49 -4.31 72.33 4.31
CA ASN A 49 -5.54 71.79 4.87
C ASN A 49 -5.17 70.49 5.58
N LEU A 50 -4.94 70.62 6.89
CA LEU A 50 -5.05 69.55 7.85
C LEU A 50 -6.52 69.09 7.82
N SER A 51 -6.88 68.31 6.81
CA SER A 51 -8.14 67.60 6.76
C SER A 51 -8.04 66.46 7.75
N ASP A 52 -8.66 66.67 8.91
CA ASP A 52 -9.29 65.66 9.77
C ASP A 52 -9.26 64.26 9.15
N LEU A 53 -8.26 63.48 9.56
CA LEU A 53 -8.41 62.02 9.56
C LEU A 53 -9.32 61.71 10.75
N GLU A 54 -10.61 61.93 10.58
CA GLU A 54 -11.57 61.13 11.34
C GLU A 54 -11.27 59.68 10.95
N GLU A 55 -10.52 58.98 11.80
CA GLU A 55 -10.60 57.52 11.92
C GLU A 55 -12.06 57.21 12.25
N GLY A 56 -12.87 57.13 11.19
CA GLY A 56 -14.24 56.65 11.27
C GLY A 56 -14.21 55.28 11.91
N GLU A 57 -15.14 55.05 12.84
CA GLU A 57 -15.24 53.80 13.58
C GLU A 57 -15.20 52.61 12.60
N PRO A 58 -14.33 51.60 12.83
CA PRO A 58 -14.17 50.50 11.89
C PRO A 58 -15.50 49.79 11.69
N SER A 59 -15.82 49.47 10.43
CA SER A 59 -17.05 48.77 10.08
C SER A 59 -17.12 47.41 10.78
N ASP A 60 -18.32 46.87 10.98
CA ASP A 60 -18.50 45.58 11.63
C ASP A 60 -17.71 44.46 10.93
N ILE A 61 -17.54 44.55 9.61
CA ILE A 61 -16.74 43.60 8.82
C ILE A 61 -15.24 43.75 9.10
N GLU A 62 -14.74 44.99 9.27
CA GLU A 62 -13.34 45.23 9.64
C GLU A 62 -13.03 44.76 11.07
N LYS A 63 -13.95 44.99 12.01
CA LYS A 63 -13.86 44.46 13.38
C LYS A 63 -13.84 42.93 13.37
N TRP A 64 -14.78 42.31 12.66
CA TRP A 64 -14.84 40.86 12.52
C TRP A 64 -13.57 40.27 11.88
N ALA A 65 -13.07 40.89 10.80
CA ALA A 65 -11.84 40.44 10.13
C ALA A 65 -10.60 40.55 11.02
N ALA A 66 -10.57 41.52 11.95
CA ALA A 66 -9.50 41.65 12.93
C ALA A 66 -9.57 40.59 14.04
N GLU A 67 -10.78 40.19 14.48
CA GLU A 67 -11.00 39.16 15.52
C GLU A 67 -10.91 37.73 14.98
N PHE A 68 -11.12 37.54 13.68
CA PHE A 68 -11.16 36.23 13.03
C PHE A 68 -9.93 35.32 13.29
N PRO A 69 -8.67 35.80 13.21
CA PRO A 69 -7.50 34.99 13.53
C PRO A 69 -7.50 34.48 14.98
N ASP A 70 -7.86 35.32 15.94
CA ASP A 70 -7.89 34.96 17.37
C ASP A 70 -8.95 33.88 17.64
N ILE A 71 -10.12 33.99 16.99
CA ILE A 71 -11.18 32.96 17.07
C ILE A 71 -10.65 31.62 16.55
N LEU A 72 -9.94 31.61 15.42
CA LEU A 72 -9.36 30.39 14.87
C LEU A 72 -8.28 29.80 15.77
N ASP A 73 -7.37 30.62 16.29
CA ASP A 73 -6.33 30.14 17.21
C ASP A 73 -6.93 29.48 18.47
N VAL A 74 -8.04 30.03 19.01
CA VAL A 74 -8.79 29.39 20.10
C VAL A 74 -9.38 28.05 19.67
N LEU A 75 -10.07 27.99 18.53
CA LEU A 75 -10.68 26.74 18.04
C LEU A 75 -9.63 25.64 17.77
N LEU A 76 -8.47 26.02 17.24
CA LEU A 76 -7.34 25.11 17.01
C LEU A 76 -6.74 24.62 18.33
N ALA A 77 -6.55 25.50 19.30
CA ALA A 77 -6.04 25.14 20.62
C ALA A 77 -7.00 24.18 21.36
N GLU A 78 -8.31 24.39 21.23
CA GLU A 78 -9.36 23.53 21.78
C GLU A 78 -9.60 22.24 20.97
N LYS A 79 -8.91 22.06 19.83
CA LYS A 79 -9.09 20.95 18.88
C LYS A 79 -10.53 20.79 18.37
N ARG A 80 -11.26 21.90 18.24
CA ARG A 80 -12.64 21.94 17.73
C ARG A 80 -12.63 21.97 16.20
N ILE A 81 -12.20 20.85 15.60
CA ILE A 81 -11.91 20.74 14.15
C ILE A 81 -13.11 21.15 13.28
N ASP A 82 -14.31 20.63 13.56
CA ASP A 82 -15.49 20.92 12.73
C ASP A 82 -15.86 22.41 12.75
N GLU A 83 -15.69 23.06 13.89
CA GLU A 83 -15.97 24.47 14.08
C GLU A 83 -14.88 25.34 13.44
N ALA A 84 -13.61 24.92 13.54
CA ALA A 84 -12.51 25.58 12.82
C ALA A 84 -12.72 25.51 11.30
N LEU A 85 -13.16 24.36 10.77
CA LEU A 85 -13.50 24.22 9.35
C LEU A 85 -14.67 25.13 8.96
N ALA A 86 -15.74 25.18 9.76
CA ALA A 86 -16.88 26.05 9.50
C ALA A 86 -16.51 27.55 9.56
N ALA A 87 -15.66 27.94 10.51
CA ALA A 87 -15.14 29.30 10.61
C ALA A 87 -14.28 29.67 9.39
N LEU A 88 -13.42 28.75 8.92
CA LEU A 88 -12.63 28.94 7.70
C LEU A 88 -13.52 29.08 6.45
N ASP A 89 -14.54 28.23 6.32
CA ASP A 89 -15.51 28.28 5.21
C ASP A 89 -16.27 29.63 5.20
N GLU A 90 -16.71 30.12 6.37
CA GLU A 90 -17.37 31.43 6.48
C GLU A 90 -16.39 32.59 6.23
N GLY A 91 -15.14 32.48 6.68
CA GLY A 91 -14.12 33.50 6.41
C GLY A 91 -13.77 33.62 4.94
N GLU A 92 -13.69 32.51 4.21
CA GLU A 92 -13.53 32.53 2.75
C GLU A 92 -14.70 33.21 2.05
N LYS A 93 -15.93 32.91 2.49
CA LYS A 93 -17.14 33.52 1.97
C LYS A 93 -17.17 35.04 2.22
N ILE A 94 -16.90 35.48 3.45
CA ILE A 94 -16.85 36.90 3.81
C ILE A 94 -15.76 37.61 3.01
N ALA A 95 -14.58 37.01 2.84
CA ALA A 95 -13.51 37.58 2.04
C ALA A 95 -13.93 37.76 0.56
N ALA A 96 -14.63 36.77 -0.02
CA ALA A 96 -15.15 36.86 -1.37
C ALA A 96 -16.24 37.95 -1.53
N GLU A 97 -17.19 38.00 -0.60
CA GLU A 97 -18.23 39.03 -0.58
C GLU A 97 -17.63 40.44 -0.41
N ALA A 98 -16.65 40.59 0.46
CA ALA A 98 -15.96 41.86 0.68
C ALA A 98 -15.16 42.32 -0.54
N GLN A 99 -14.59 41.38 -1.30
CA GLN A 99 -13.93 41.66 -2.57
C GLN A 99 -14.91 42.17 -3.63
N GLU A 100 -16.07 41.53 -3.77
CA GLU A 100 -17.09 41.88 -4.76
C GLU A 100 -17.73 43.24 -4.43
N GLN A 101 -18.12 43.44 -3.18
CA GLN A 101 -18.83 44.63 -2.71
C GLN A 101 -17.88 45.79 -2.36
N LYS A 102 -16.57 45.56 -2.37
CA LYS A 102 -15.52 46.53 -1.98
C LYS A 102 -15.75 47.12 -0.59
N THR A 103 -16.22 46.29 0.35
CA THR A 103 -16.51 46.70 1.73
C THR A 103 -15.26 46.75 2.60
N LEU A 104 -14.20 46.03 2.22
CA LEU A 104 -12.88 46.10 2.85
C LEU A 104 -11.88 46.86 1.98
N ASN A 105 -11.00 47.62 2.63
CA ASN A 105 -9.85 48.19 1.95
C ASN A 105 -8.89 47.07 1.46
N PRO A 106 -8.11 47.29 0.38
CA PRO A 106 -7.26 46.26 -0.21
C PRO A 106 -6.24 45.63 0.75
N ALA A 107 -5.72 46.42 1.71
CA ALA A 107 -4.76 45.94 2.70
C ALA A 107 -5.40 44.97 3.70
N SER A 108 -6.60 45.29 4.19
CA SER A 108 -7.35 44.46 5.15
C SER A 108 -7.86 43.19 4.50
N LEU A 109 -8.31 43.27 3.25
CA LEU A 109 -8.69 42.10 2.46
C LEU A 109 -7.48 41.15 2.25
N SER A 110 -6.32 41.70 1.89
CA SER A 110 -5.09 40.91 1.76
C SER A 110 -4.67 40.27 3.08
N SER A 111 -4.77 41.01 4.18
CA SER A 111 -4.52 40.50 5.54
C SER A 111 -5.46 39.34 5.89
N LEU A 112 -6.75 39.48 5.61
CA LEU A 112 -7.76 38.43 5.84
C LEU A 112 -7.45 37.16 5.02
N HIS A 113 -7.14 37.29 3.73
CA HIS A 113 -6.73 36.14 2.92
C HIS A 113 -5.46 35.47 3.44
N SER A 114 -4.47 36.26 3.88
CA SER A 114 -3.25 35.73 4.49
C SER A 114 -3.56 34.96 5.77
N ALA A 115 -4.41 35.52 6.63
CA ALA A 115 -4.85 34.86 7.86
C ALA A 115 -5.59 33.55 7.57
N ILE A 116 -6.55 33.55 6.63
CA ILE A 116 -7.26 32.33 6.22
C ILE A 116 -6.28 31.26 5.74
N SER A 117 -5.37 31.64 4.83
CA SER A 117 -4.37 30.72 4.28
C SER A 117 -3.45 30.14 5.35
N GLU A 118 -2.95 30.98 6.26
CA GLU A 118 -2.09 30.57 7.37
C GLU A 118 -2.81 29.56 8.29
N HIS A 119 -4.05 29.85 8.69
CA HIS A 119 -4.80 28.99 9.61
C HIS A 119 -5.27 27.70 8.95
N ARG A 120 -5.57 27.71 7.64
CA ARG A 120 -5.79 26.48 6.86
C ARG A 120 -4.55 25.59 6.91
N MET A 121 -3.36 26.16 6.70
CA MET A 121 -2.10 25.42 6.76
C MET A 121 -1.84 24.88 8.17
N LYS A 122 -2.00 25.70 9.22
CA LYS A 122 -1.89 25.26 10.63
C LYS A 122 -2.81 24.09 10.93
N LEU A 123 -4.09 24.19 10.54
CA LEU A 123 -5.07 23.12 10.77
C LEU A 123 -4.70 21.86 9.97
N ALA A 124 -4.29 22.00 8.71
CA ALA A 124 -3.85 20.88 7.90
C ALA A 124 -2.65 20.16 8.55
N ASP A 125 -1.67 20.90 9.07
CA ASP A 125 -0.52 20.30 9.74
C ASP A 125 -0.88 19.58 11.03
N GLN A 126 -1.77 20.15 11.86
CA GLN A 126 -2.28 19.48 13.06
C GLN A 126 -3.06 18.18 12.74
N LEU A 127 -3.87 18.20 11.68
CA LEU A 127 -4.60 17.02 11.23
C LEU A 127 -3.65 15.96 10.66
N ALA A 128 -2.63 16.38 9.92
CA ALA A 128 -1.61 15.47 9.38
C ALA A 128 -0.78 14.81 10.48
N GLU A 129 -0.41 15.58 11.51
CA GLU A 129 0.25 15.05 12.70
C GLU A 129 -0.64 14.03 13.40
N THR A 130 -1.92 14.37 13.61
CA THR A 130 -2.91 13.48 14.25
C THR A 130 -3.08 12.17 13.47
N ALA A 131 -3.21 12.23 12.14
CA ALA A 131 -3.35 11.06 11.27
C ALA A 131 -2.08 10.19 11.24
N SER A 132 -0.92 10.77 11.54
CA SER A 132 0.37 10.05 11.59
C SER A 132 0.62 9.34 12.91
N GLN A 133 -0.19 9.60 13.95
CA GLN A 133 0.00 8.96 15.26
C GLN A 133 -0.40 7.47 15.21
N PRO A 134 0.42 6.55 15.74
CA PRO A 134 0.11 5.10 15.73
C PRO A 134 -1.16 4.70 16.48
N SER A 135 -1.64 5.55 17.39
CA SER A 135 -2.88 5.38 18.16
C SER A 135 -4.13 5.76 17.36
N THR A 136 -4.01 6.69 16.41
CA THR A 136 -5.14 7.22 15.62
C THR A 136 -5.59 6.17 14.61
N ARG A 137 -6.81 5.66 14.78
CA ARG A 137 -7.31 4.49 14.01
C ARG A 137 -8.79 4.60 13.73
N GLY A 138 -9.24 3.86 12.71
CA GLY A 138 -10.66 3.70 12.41
C GLY A 138 -11.36 5.04 12.20
N VAL A 139 -12.36 5.34 13.02
CA VAL A 139 -13.16 6.56 12.90
C VAL A 139 -12.31 7.83 13.02
N GLU A 140 -11.38 7.87 13.98
CA GLU A 140 -10.53 9.05 14.22
C GLU A 140 -9.58 9.33 13.04
N LEU A 141 -9.02 8.28 12.45
CA LEU A 141 -8.20 8.41 11.25
C LEU A 141 -9.04 8.92 10.08
N ARG A 142 -10.24 8.35 9.88
CA ARG A 142 -11.14 8.79 8.81
C ARG A 142 -11.61 10.23 8.99
N SER A 143 -11.90 10.67 10.23
CA SER A 143 -12.31 12.05 10.48
C SER A 143 -11.17 13.04 10.21
N ALA A 144 -9.94 12.72 10.63
CA ALA A 144 -8.78 13.57 10.35
C ALA A 144 -8.48 13.67 8.84
N VAL A 145 -8.52 12.55 8.12
CA VAL A 145 -8.31 12.49 6.66
C VAL A 145 -9.45 13.19 5.91
N SER A 146 -10.70 13.06 6.36
CA SER A 146 -11.85 13.76 5.77
C SER A 146 -11.76 15.27 5.98
N ALA A 147 -11.34 15.72 7.16
CA ALA A 147 -11.07 17.14 7.44
C ALA A 147 -9.95 17.69 6.55
N LEU A 148 -8.86 16.96 6.37
CA LEU A 148 -7.79 17.34 5.41
C LEU A 148 -8.28 17.44 3.97
N LYS A 149 -9.11 16.48 3.54
CA LYS A 149 -9.73 16.53 2.22
C LYS A 149 -10.62 17.78 2.06
N ARG A 150 -11.40 18.13 3.08
CA ARG A 150 -12.23 19.36 3.10
C ARG A 150 -11.38 20.63 3.01
N LEU A 151 -10.17 20.63 3.58
CA LEU A 151 -9.19 21.70 3.41
C LEU A 151 -8.54 21.74 2.02
N GLY A 152 -8.96 20.89 1.09
CA GLY A 152 -8.42 20.83 -0.26
C GLY A 152 -7.09 20.07 -0.37
N ASP A 153 -6.58 19.50 0.72
CA ASP A 153 -5.33 18.73 0.74
C ASP A 153 -5.58 17.22 0.60
N GLY A 154 -6.37 16.87 -0.42
CA GLY A 154 -6.78 15.49 -0.70
C GLY A 154 -5.61 14.52 -0.97
N PRO A 155 -4.60 14.88 -1.79
CA PRO A 155 -3.44 14.01 -2.04
C PRO A 155 -2.64 13.68 -0.77
N ARG A 156 -2.38 14.66 0.10
CA ARG A 156 -1.70 14.42 1.39
C ARG A 156 -2.58 13.57 2.29
N ALA A 157 -3.89 13.85 2.35
CA ALA A 157 -4.84 13.08 3.14
C ALA A 157 -4.84 11.59 2.73
N HIS A 158 -4.91 11.30 1.43
CA HIS A 158 -4.91 9.94 0.92
C HIS A 158 -3.58 9.23 1.21
N THR A 159 -2.46 9.91 1.01
CA THR A 159 -1.12 9.40 1.36
C THR A 159 -1.01 9.05 2.85
N LEU A 160 -1.49 9.92 3.73
CA LEU A 160 -1.49 9.69 5.18
C LEU A 160 -2.35 8.48 5.57
N LEU A 161 -3.54 8.34 4.97
CA LEU A 161 -4.40 7.19 5.19
C LEU A 161 -3.68 5.87 4.85
N LEU A 162 -3.08 5.79 3.66
CA LEU A 162 -2.35 4.60 3.21
C LEU A 162 -1.10 4.32 4.07
N ASN A 163 -0.40 5.37 4.50
CA ASN A 163 0.76 5.26 5.37
C ASN A 163 0.38 4.74 6.76
N ALA A 164 -0.72 5.21 7.35
CA ALA A 164 -1.21 4.73 8.64
C ALA A 164 -1.55 3.23 8.59
N HIS A 165 -2.22 2.77 7.52
CA HIS A 165 -2.48 1.35 7.29
C HIS A 165 -1.19 0.54 7.08
N HIS A 166 -0.24 1.08 6.33
CA HIS A 166 1.05 0.43 6.10
C HIS A 166 1.86 0.28 7.41
N GLN A 167 1.99 1.34 8.21
CA GLN A 167 2.71 1.29 9.48
C GLN A 167 2.08 0.27 10.44
N ARG A 168 0.75 0.22 10.50
CA ARG A 168 0.02 -0.77 11.31
C ARG A 168 0.25 -2.19 10.82
N LEU A 169 0.24 -2.40 9.50
CA LEU A 169 0.58 -3.69 8.91
C LEU A 169 2.00 -4.12 9.29
N GLN A 170 2.99 -3.23 9.15
CA GLN A 170 4.37 -3.50 9.55
C GLN A 170 4.49 -3.86 11.03
N TYR A 171 3.84 -3.11 11.92
CA TYR A 171 3.82 -3.40 13.35
C TYR A 171 3.25 -4.79 13.65
N ASN A 172 2.11 -5.14 13.06
CA ASN A 172 1.48 -6.43 13.27
C ASN A 172 2.32 -7.60 12.72
N MET A 173 3.09 -7.36 11.65
CA MET A 173 3.98 -8.36 11.05
C MET A 173 5.19 -8.68 11.93
N GLN A 174 5.63 -7.79 12.83
CA GLN A 174 6.80 -8.03 13.70
C GLN A 174 6.64 -9.25 14.61
N ASN A 175 5.40 -9.56 14.99
CA ASN A 175 5.09 -10.69 15.86
C ASN A 175 4.93 -12.02 15.11
N LEU A 176 4.93 -11.98 13.77
CA LEU A 176 4.68 -13.14 12.93
C LEU A 176 5.98 -13.90 12.65
N ARG A 177 6.22 -14.99 13.40
CA ARG A 177 7.40 -15.84 13.20
C ARG A 177 7.11 -17.00 12.25
N PRO A 178 7.96 -17.26 11.24
CA PRO A 178 7.91 -18.48 10.47
C PRO A 178 8.08 -19.70 11.39
N SER A 179 7.08 -20.58 11.43
CA SER A 179 7.16 -21.84 12.16
C SER A 179 7.66 -22.96 11.25
N SER A 180 8.59 -23.79 11.75
CA SER A 180 9.20 -24.90 10.99
C SER A 180 8.29 -26.13 10.83
N THR A 181 7.13 -26.17 11.50
CA THR A 181 6.34 -27.40 11.66
C THR A 181 5.30 -27.65 10.58
N SER A 182 4.96 -26.66 9.73
CA SER A 182 3.81 -26.74 8.81
C SER A 182 4.14 -26.62 7.32
N TYR A 183 5.40 -26.89 6.91
CA TYR A 183 5.87 -26.70 5.53
C TYR A 183 5.49 -25.33 4.91
N GLY A 184 5.34 -24.31 5.77
CA GLY A 184 4.98 -22.94 5.37
C GLY A 184 3.48 -22.62 5.31
N GLY A 185 2.58 -23.61 5.41
CA GLY A 185 1.13 -23.39 5.27
C GLY A 185 0.54 -22.46 6.34
N ALA A 186 0.83 -22.71 7.62
CA ALA A 186 0.31 -21.88 8.71
C ALA A 186 0.87 -20.45 8.69
N TYR A 187 2.15 -20.30 8.32
CA TYR A 187 2.78 -19.00 8.14
C TYR A 187 2.12 -18.22 7.00
N THR A 188 1.94 -18.87 5.85
CA THR A 188 1.25 -18.27 4.70
C THR A 188 -0.16 -17.84 5.07
N ALA A 189 -0.93 -18.67 5.77
CA ALA A 189 -2.30 -18.34 6.20
C ALA A 189 -2.34 -17.10 7.10
N ALA A 190 -1.52 -17.09 8.16
CA ALA A 190 -1.48 -15.97 9.11
C ALA A 190 -1.00 -14.67 8.44
N LEU A 191 0.01 -14.75 7.57
CA LEU A 191 0.51 -13.59 6.84
C LEU A 191 -0.52 -13.09 5.80
N SER A 192 -1.17 -13.99 5.05
CA SER A 192 -2.22 -13.65 4.09
C SER A 192 -3.39 -12.95 4.77
N GLN A 193 -3.89 -13.50 5.87
CA GLN A 193 -4.96 -12.89 6.64
C GLN A 193 -4.58 -11.47 7.06
N LEU A 194 -3.36 -11.29 7.57
CA LEU A 194 -2.90 -9.97 8.03
C LEU A 194 -2.77 -8.96 6.89
N VAL A 195 -2.13 -9.32 5.78
CA VAL A 195 -1.91 -8.40 4.64
C VAL A 195 -3.22 -8.06 3.95
N PHE A 196 -4.01 -9.06 3.58
CA PHE A 196 -5.23 -8.83 2.78
C PHE A 196 -6.35 -8.20 3.61
N SER A 197 -6.44 -8.44 4.92
CA SER A 197 -7.36 -7.67 5.77
C SER A 197 -6.94 -6.20 5.93
N ALA A 198 -5.63 -5.92 6.02
CA ALA A 198 -5.14 -4.55 6.04
C ALA A 198 -5.43 -3.81 4.72
N ILE A 199 -5.25 -4.48 3.58
CA ILE A 199 -5.60 -3.91 2.27
C ILE A 199 -7.11 -3.65 2.17
N ALA A 200 -7.94 -4.61 2.58
CA ALA A 200 -9.40 -4.43 2.60
C ALA A 200 -9.82 -3.24 3.46
N GLN A 201 -9.22 -3.07 4.65
CA GLN A 201 -9.53 -1.94 5.52
C GLN A 201 -9.09 -0.61 4.91
N ALA A 202 -7.90 -0.56 4.29
CA ALA A 202 -7.44 0.63 3.59
C ALA A 202 -8.35 1.00 2.41
N ALA A 203 -8.81 0.02 1.64
CA ALA A 203 -9.74 0.22 0.54
C ALA A 203 -11.10 0.73 1.04
N SER A 204 -11.64 0.13 2.11
CA SER A 204 -12.89 0.56 2.74
C SER A 204 -12.80 1.99 3.28
N ASP A 205 -11.72 2.32 3.99
CA ASP A 205 -11.54 3.65 4.55
C ASP A 205 -11.32 4.69 3.43
N SER A 206 -10.56 4.34 2.39
CA SER A 206 -10.35 5.22 1.23
C SER A 206 -11.67 5.51 0.51
N LEU A 207 -12.45 4.48 0.18
CA LEU A 207 -13.77 4.65 -0.44
C LEU A 207 -14.70 5.52 0.41
N SER A 208 -14.68 5.36 1.74
CA SER A 208 -15.55 6.14 2.63
C SER A 208 -15.22 7.64 2.68
N VAL A 209 -13.96 8.04 2.42
CA VAL A 209 -13.52 9.44 2.48
C VAL A 209 -13.40 10.07 1.10
N PHE A 210 -12.94 9.30 0.11
CA PHE A 210 -12.61 9.78 -1.24
C PHE A 210 -13.64 9.38 -2.29
N GLY A 211 -14.57 8.48 -2.00
CA GLY A 211 -15.56 8.02 -2.98
C GLY A 211 -14.89 7.32 -4.18
N GLU A 212 -15.50 7.44 -5.35
CA GLU A 212 -15.02 6.83 -6.60
C GLU A 212 -14.09 7.75 -7.42
N GLU A 213 -13.38 8.66 -6.76
CA GLU A 213 -12.43 9.55 -7.43
C GLU A 213 -11.26 8.76 -8.03
N THR A 214 -11.08 8.87 -9.35
CA THR A 214 -10.16 8.02 -10.13
C THR A 214 -8.68 8.16 -9.74
N ALA A 215 -8.26 9.35 -9.32
CA ALA A 215 -6.88 9.60 -8.88
C ALA A 215 -6.53 8.77 -7.64
N TYR A 216 -7.36 8.83 -6.60
CA TYR A 216 -7.13 8.09 -5.36
C TYR A 216 -7.33 6.58 -5.52
N ALA A 217 -8.28 6.16 -6.36
CA ALA A 217 -8.44 4.75 -6.71
C ALA A 217 -7.17 4.17 -7.36
N SER A 218 -6.53 4.92 -8.27
CA SER A 218 -5.29 4.48 -8.93
C SER A 218 -4.12 4.34 -7.94
N GLU A 219 -3.97 5.30 -7.02
CA GLU A 219 -2.97 5.23 -5.95
C GLU A 219 -3.22 4.05 -5.00
N LEU A 220 -4.47 3.79 -4.64
CA LEU A 220 -4.86 2.64 -3.81
C LEU A 220 -4.50 1.31 -4.49
N VAL A 221 -4.75 1.17 -5.79
CA VAL A 221 -4.36 -0.02 -6.57
C VAL A 221 -2.85 -0.20 -6.57
N MET A 222 -2.08 0.87 -6.78
CA MET A 222 -0.62 0.84 -6.76
C MET A 222 -0.08 0.43 -5.38
N TRP A 223 -0.61 1.03 -4.32
CA TRP A 223 -0.24 0.70 -2.94
C TRP A 223 -0.58 -0.77 -2.61
N SER A 224 -1.78 -1.22 -2.96
CA SER A 224 -2.24 -2.60 -2.71
C SER A 224 -1.41 -3.63 -3.47
N SER A 225 -1.03 -3.31 -4.71
CA SER A 225 -0.11 -4.12 -5.50
C SER A 225 1.24 -4.24 -4.80
N LYS A 226 1.83 -3.14 -4.35
CA LYS A 226 3.11 -3.15 -3.61
C LYS A 226 3.07 -3.96 -2.31
N GLN A 227 1.97 -3.88 -1.55
CA GLN A 227 1.79 -4.72 -0.36
C GLN A 227 1.71 -6.21 -0.74
N THR A 228 0.98 -6.53 -1.81
CA THR A 228 0.82 -7.90 -2.33
C THR A 228 2.15 -8.48 -2.83
N GLU A 229 2.97 -7.68 -3.52
CA GLU A 229 4.31 -8.09 -3.95
C GLU A 229 5.23 -8.37 -2.76
N SER A 230 5.22 -7.48 -1.76
CA SER A 230 6.00 -7.65 -0.53
C SER A 230 5.59 -8.92 0.23
N PHE A 231 4.29 -9.17 0.33
CA PHE A 231 3.72 -10.41 0.86
C PHE A 231 4.24 -11.64 0.09
N ALA A 232 4.18 -11.61 -1.24
CA ALA A 232 4.60 -12.74 -2.07
C ALA A 232 6.10 -13.04 -1.89
N LEU A 233 6.95 -12.01 -1.75
CA LEU A 233 8.38 -12.20 -1.46
C LEU A 233 8.62 -12.92 -0.13
N LEU A 234 7.87 -12.56 0.92
CA LEU A 234 7.97 -13.22 2.23
C LEU A 234 7.52 -14.68 2.17
N VAL A 235 6.38 -14.96 1.53
CA VAL A 235 5.90 -16.34 1.33
C VAL A 235 6.89 -17.15 0.51
N LYS A 236 7.46 -16.57 -0.55
CA LYS A 236 8.50 -17.24 -1.34
C LYS A 236 9.70 -17.61 -0.48
N ARG A 237 10.19 -16.67 0.33
CA ARG A 237 11.37 -16.87 1.17
C ARG A 237 11.14 -17.89 2.28
N HIS A 238 10.00 -17.82 2.97
CA HIS A 238 9.78 -18.52 4.23
C HIS A 238 8.89 -19.76 4.13
N ALA A 239 8.12 -19.92 3.05
CA ALA A 239 7.25 -21.08 2.84
C ALA A 239 7.62 -21.87 1.57
N LEU A 240 7.80 -21.19 0.42
CA LEU A 240 7.91 -21.89 -0.85
C LEU A 240 9.32 -22.37 -1.19
N ALA A 241 10.37 -21.59 -0.92
CA ALA A 241 11.73 -21.89 -1.40
C ALA A 241 12.23 -23.27 -0.98
N SER A 242 12.11 -23.62 0.30
CA SER A 242 12.53 -24.92 0.82
C SER A 242 11.65 -26.06 0.29
N SER A 243 10.32 -25.88 0.30
CA SER A 243 9.38 -26.88 -0.20
C SER A 243 9.58 -27.15 -1.69
N ALA A 244 9.77 -26.11 -2.51
CA ALA A 244 9.99 -26.23 -3.94
C ALA A 244 11.29 -26.95 -4.26
N ALA A 245 12.39 -26.60 -3.59
CA ALA A 245 13.68 -27.26 -3.77
C ALA A 245 13.64 -28.76 -3.41
N ALA A 246 12.85 -29.13 -2.40
CA ALA A 246 12.68 -30.52 -1.98
C ALA A 246 11.66 -31.32 -2.82
N GLY A 247 11.05 -30.72 -3.85
CA GLY A 247 9.97 -31.36 -4.63
C GLY A 247 8.66 -31.52 -3.85
N GLY A 248 8.44 -30.69 -2.83
CA GLY A 248 7.22 -30.60 -2.03
C GLY A 248 6.09 -29.87 -2.77
N LEU A 249 5.60 -30.48 -3.86
CA LEU A 249 4.55 -29.89 -4.70
C LEU A 249 3.26 -29.61 -3.92
N ARG A 250 2.83 -30.55 -3.07
CA ARG A 250 1.60 -30.39 -2.27
C ARG A 250 1.66 -29.16 -1.35
N ALA A 251 2.74 -29.00 -0.59
CA ALA A 251 2.90 -27.88 0.31
C ALA A 251 3.03 -26.54 -0.43
N ALA A 252 3.71 -26.54 -1.59
CA ALA A 252 3.76 -25.36 -2.46
C ALA A 252 2.38 -24.97 -2.99
N ALA A 253 1.59 -25.94 -3.48
CA ALA A 253 0.24 -25.72 -3.97
C ALA A 253 -0.70 -25.22 -2.87
N GLU A 254 -0.62 -25.79 -1.66
CA GLU A 254 -1.41 -25.37 -0.50
C GLU A 254 -1.12 -23.91 -0.12
N CYS A 255 0.15 -23.50 -0.05
CA CYS A 255 0.52 -22.11 0.21
C CYS A 255 -0.05 -21.15 -0.84
N VAL A 256 0.04 -21.51 -2.13
CA VAL A 256 -0.52 -20.69 -3.21
C VAL A 256 -2.03 -20.61 -3.12
N GLN A 257 -2.73 -21.71 -2.84
CA GLN A 257 -4.18 -21.74 -2.69
C GLN A 257 -4.65 -20.86 -1.53
N ILE A 258 -3.97 -20.92 -0.37
CA ILE A 258 -4.27 -20.07 0.79
C ILE A 258 -4.11 -18.59 0.44
N ALA A 259 -3.03 -18.24 -0.24
CA ALA A 259 -2.75 -16.87 -0.63
C ALA A 259 -3.80 -16.33 -1.61
N LEU A 260 -4.14 -17.12 -2.63
CA LEU A 260 -5.17 -16.76 -3.61
C LEU A 260 -6.56 -16.63 -2.96
N GLY A 261 -6.92 -17.54 -2.05
CA GLY A 261 -8.21 -17.53 -1.38
C GLY A 261 -8.47 -16.28 -0.52
N HIS A 262 -7.44 -15.77 0.17
CA HIS A 262 -7.58 -14.49 0.87
C HIS A 262 -7.54 -13.29 -0.08
N CYS A 263 -6.71 -13.36 -1.12
CA CYS A 263 -6.57 -12.28 -2.10
C CYS A 263 -7.86 -12.07 -2.91
N SER A 264 -8.58 -13.13 -3.27
CA SER A 264 -9.84 -13.03 -4.03
C SER A 264 -10.95 -12.30 -3.28
N LEU A 265 -10.88 -12.22 -1.94
CA LEU A 265 -11.85 -11.44 -1.16
C LEU A 265 -11.75 -9.93 -1.44
N LEU A 266 -10.62 -9.46 -1.95
CA LEU A 266 -10.41 -8.06 -2.31
C LEU A 266 -11.19 -7.63 -3.56
N GLU A 267 -11.70 -8.58 -4.35
CA GLU A 267 -12.55 -8.28 -5.51
C GLU A 267 -13.86 -7.58 -5.09
N ALA A 268 -14.35 -7.83 -3.88
CA ALA A 268 -15.50 -7.11 -3.29
C ALA A 268 -15.22 -5.60 -3.08
N TYR A 269 -13.94 -5.20 -3.07
CA TYR A 269 -13.49 -3.81 -2.97
C TYR A 269 -12.95 -3.29 -4.32
N GLY A 270 -13.20 -3.99 -5.42
CA GLY A 270 -12.73 -3.61 -6.75
C GLY A 270 -11.23 -3.85 -6.99
N LEU A 271 -10.56 -4.64 -6.16
CA LEU A 271 -9.12 -4.88 -6.23
C LEU A 271 -8.80 -6.30 -6.74
N THR A 272 -8.43 -6.41 -8.01
CA THR A 272 -8.05 -7.69 -8.63
C THR A 272 -6.54 -7.93 -8.56
N LEU A 273 -6.07 -8.55 -7.46
CA LEU A 273 -4.64 -8.74 -7.20
C LEU A 273 -4.14 -10.19 -7.39
N CYS A 274 -5.03 -11.16 -7.59
CA CYS A 274 -4.68 -12.57 -7.86
C CYS A 274 -3.68 -12.76 -9.03
N PRO A 275 -3.78 -12.03 -10.16
CA PRO A 275 -2.80 -12.14 -11.25
C PRO A 275 -1.37 -11.81 -10.83
N VAL A 276 -1.19 -10.87 -9.88
CA VAL A 276 0.12 -10.51 -9.32
C VAL A 276 0.73 -11.71 -8.58
N LEU A 277 -0.07 -12.37 -7.73
CA LEU A 277 0.38 -13.55 -6.98
C LEU A 277 0.73 -14.71 -7.90
N LEU A 278 -0.11 -15.00 -8.90
CA LEU A 278 0.14 -16.07 -9.87
C LEU A 278 1.46 -15.86 -10.60
N ARG A 279 1.72 -14.64 -11.09
CA ARG A 279 2.98 -14.28 -11.74
C ARG A 279 4.18 -14.51 -10.82
N LEU A 280 4.07 -14.15 -9.54
CA LEU A 280 5.19 -14.23 -8.60
C LEU A 280 5.46 -15.63 -8.07
N PHE A 281 4.43 -16.44 -7.86
CA PHE A 281 4.54 -17.81 -7.33
C PHE A 281 4.79 -18.87 -8.40
N ARG A 282 4.42 -18.63 -9.66
CA ARG A 282 4.59 -19.57 -10.77
C ARG A 282 5.98 -20.23 -10.82
N PRO A 283 7.11 -19.49 -10.75
CA PRO A 283 8.43 -20.11 -10.80
C PRO A 283 8.68 -21.11 -9.65
N SER A 284 8.15 -20.84 -8.46
CA SER A 284 8.30 -21.73 -7.30
C SER A 284 7.46 -23.00 -7.45
N VAL A 285 6.28 -22.92 -8.04
CA VAL A 285 5.43 -24.09 -8.31
C VAL A 285 6.02 -24.94 -9.43
N GLU A 286 6.52 -24.32 -10.51
CA GLU A 286 7.20 -25.03 -11.60
C GLU A 286 8.46 -25.75 -11.10
N GLN A 287 9.25 -25.10 -10.24
CA GLN A 287 10.40 -25.72 -9.59
C GLN A 287 9.99 -26.91 -8.71
N ALA A 288 8.93 -26.76 -7.90
CA ALA A 288 8.42 -27.84 -7.06
C ALA A 288 7.95 -29.05 -7.88
N LEU A 289 7.29 -28.79 -9.01
CA LEU A 289 6.82 -29.81 -9.94
C LEU A 289 8.00 -30.56 -10.57
N GLU A 290 8.99 -29.85 -11.12
CA GLU A 290 10.14 -30.49 -11.76
C GLU A 290 10.97 -31.31 -10.76
N ALA A 291 11.24 -30.77 -9.57
CA ALA A 291 11.94 -31.50 -8.52
C ALA A 291 11.15 -32.74 -8.06
N ASN A 292 9.81 -32.64 -7.99
CA ASN A 292 8.95 -33.78 -7.65
C ASN A 292 9.00 -34.87 -8.74
N LEU A 293 8.88 -34.49 -10.01
CA LEU A 293 8.95 -35.43 -11.15
C LEU A 293 10.32 -36.10 -11.22
N LYS A 294 11.40 -35.35 -11.01
CA LYS A 294 12.76 -35.90 -10.94
C LYS A 294 12.89 -36.93 -9.82
N ARG A 295 12.42 -36.60 -8.61
CA ARG A 295 12.43 -37.52 -7.46
C ARG A 295 11.62 -38.79 -7.72
N ILE A 296 10.44 -38.68 -8.35
CA ILE A 296 9.64 -39.84 -8.73
C ILE A 296 10.41 -40.71 -9.72
N ARG A 297 11.00 -40.11 -10.76
CA ARG A 297 11.80 -40.82 -11.77
C ARG A 297 12.97 -41.58 -11.14
N GLU A 298 13.75 -40.92 -10.29
CA GLU A 298 14.90 -41.50 -9.59
C GLU A 298 14.48 -42.62 -8.64
N SER A 299 13.39 -42.43 -7.88
CA SER A 299 12.84 -43.45 -6.99
C SER A 299 12.36 -44.68 -7.76
N THR A 300 11.63 -44.48 -8.86
CA THR A 300 11.16 -45.59 -9.70
C THR A 300 12.33 -46.33 -10.35
N ALA A 301 13.35 -45.61 -10.84
CA ALA A 301 14.56 -46.22 -11.39
C ALA A 301 15.33 -47.04 -10.33
N ALA A 302 15.45 -46.53 -9.11
CA ALA A 302 16.08 -47.25 -8.00
C ALA A 302 15.30 -48.52 -7.62
N PHE A 303 13.96 -48.45 -7.55
CA PHE A 303 13.13 -49.62 -7.32
C PHE A 303 13.27 -50.66 -8.43
N ALA A 304 13.29 -50.22 -9.69
CA ALA A 304 13.47 -51.11 -10.84
C ALA A 304 14.84 -51.80 -10.85
N ALA A 305 15.91 -51.07 -10.48
CA ALA A 305 17.27 -51.61 -10.43
C ALA A 305 17.51 -52.56 -9.24
N ALA A 306 16.77 -52.37 -8.14
CA ALA A 306 16.86 -53.21 -6.95
C ALA A 306 15.99 -54.49 -7.02
N ASP A 307 15.15 -54.63 -8.05
CA ASP A 307 14.29 -55.80 -8.23
C ASP A 307 15.03 -56.91 -9.00
N ASP A 308 14.92 -58.15 -8.52
CA ASP A 308 15.43 -59.33 -9.23
C ASP A 308 14.49 -59.77 -10.37
N TRP A 309 13.32 -59.13 -10.49
CA TRP A 309 12.24 -59.38 -11.46
C TRP A 309 11.76 -60.83 -11.51
N LEU A 310 11.91 -61.55 -10.40
CA LEU A 310 11.54 -62.96 -10.29
C LEU A 310 10.04 -63.12 -9.99
N LEU A 311 9.40 -64.00 -10.73
CA LEU A 311 8.03 -64.45 -10.47
C LEU A 311 8.04 -65.36 -9.24
N THR A 312 7.42 -64.91 -8.15
CA THR A 312 7.23 -65.75 -6.98
C THR A 312 6.09 -66.72 -7.25
N TYR A 313 6.41 -68.01 -7.25
CA TYR A 313 5.41 -69.07 -7.23
C TYR A 313 4.95 -69.27 -5.79
N ALA A 314 3.63 -69.41 -5.58
CA ALA A 314 3.11 -69.82 -4.27
C ALA A 314 3.85 -71.09 -3.82
N PRO A 315 4.27 -71.20 -2.53
CA PRO A 315 5.08 -72.32 -2.09
C PRO A 315 4.32 -73.62 -2.34
N VAL A 316 4.82 -74.45 -3.26
CA VAL A 316 4.36 -75.81 -3.45
C VAL A 316 4.87 -76.61 -2.25
N GLY A 317 4.07 -76.71 -1.18
CA GLY A 317 4.42 -77.57 -0.07
C GLY A 317 4.04 -77.10 1.33
N GLY A 318 2.86 -76.51 1.52
CA GLY A 318 2.19 -76.51 2.82
C GLY A 318 1.11 -77.58 2.80
N ARG A 319 1.32 -78.72 3.49
CA ARG A 319 0.29 -79.78 3.65
C ARG A 319 -1.06 -79.14 4.01
N PRO A 320 -2.13 -79.37 3.24
CA PRO A 320 -3.47 -79.04 3.70
C PRO A 320 -3.80 -80.04 4.81
N ARG A 321 -3.85 -79.58 6.05
CA ARG A 321 -4.71 -80.23 7.04
C ARG A 321 -6.13 -79.97 6.56
N SER A 322 -6.73 -80.93 5.84
CA SER A 322 -8.13 -81.36 5.95
C SER A 322 -8.59 -82.08 4.68
N SER A 323 -9.29 -83.19 4.93
CA SER A 323 -10.07 -84.05 4.06
C SER A 323 -10.74 -83.44 2.82
N SER A 324 -10.56 -84.19 1.73
CA SER A 324 -11.59 -84.64 0.79
C SER A 324 -11.99 -83.78 -0.42
N VAL A 325 -11.98 -84.48 -1.55
CA VAL A 325 -12.65 -84.28 -2.85
C VAL A 325 -12.14 -83.15 -3.74
N ALA A 326 -11.31 -83.58 -4.70
CA ALA A 326 -11.01 -82.82 -5.89
C ALA A 326 -12.27 -82.63 -6.75
N VAL A 327 -12.56 -81.37 -7.08
CA VAL A 327 -13.25 -81.00 -8.31
C VAL A 327 -12.30 -80.09 -9.09
N SER A 328 -12.05 -80.50 -10.32
CA SER A 328 -11.28 -79.83 -11.34
C SER A 328 -11.61 -78.34 -11.45
N SER A 329 -10.63 -77.52 -11.12
CA SER A 329 -10.42 -76.19 -11.70
C SER A 329 -8.91 -76.03 -11.74
N GLY A 330 -8.35 -75.74 -12.91
CA GLY A 330 -6.92 -75.60 -13.09
C GLY A 330 -6.37 -74.73 -11.96
N ILE A 331 -5.41 -75.26 -11.20
CA ILE A 331 -4.66 -74.48 -10.23
C ILE A 331 -3.88 -73.49 -11.09
N ALA A 332 -4.52 -72.37 -11.39
CA ALA A 332 -3.86 -71.22 -11.96
C ALA A 332 -2.89 -70.77 -10.88
N PHE A 333 -1.66 -71.23 -10.99
CA PHE A 333 -0.51 -70.55 -10.40
C PHE A 333 -0.61 -69.13 -10.93
N GLN A 334 -1.30 -68.26 -10.19
CA GLN A 334 -1.27 -66.86 -10.54
C GLN A 334 0.10 -66.39 -10.10
N PRO A 335 1.01 -66.12 -11.05
CA PRO A 335 2.30 -65.59 -10.68
C PRO A 335 2.09 -64.31 -9.86
N LYS A 336 2.66 -64.26 -8.66
CA LYS A 336 2.70 -63.03 -7.87
C LYS A 336 4.03 -62.35 -8.14
N LEU A 337 3.96 -61.08 -8.51
CA LEU A 337 5.14 -60.22 -8.63
C LEU A 337 5.92 -60.25 -7.31
N SER A 338 7.24 -60.07 -7.38
CA SER A 338 8.05 -59.79 -6.19
C SER A 338 7.45 -58.60 -5.42
N SER A 339 7.67 -58.50 -4.11
CA SER A 339 7.08 -57.40 -3.30
C SER A 339 7.44 -56.00 -3.81
N SER A 340 8.62 -55.86 -4.41
CA SER A 340 9.11 -54.64 -5.04
C SER A 340 8.44 -54.39 -6.41
N ALA A 341 8.26 -55.41 -7.25
CA ALA A 341 7.53 -55.29 -8.51
C ALA A 341 6.04 -55.04 -8.28
N HIS A 342 5.46 -55.57 -7.20
CA HIS A 342 4.10 -55.25 -6.77
C HIS A 342 3.97 -53.79 -6.30
N ARG A 343 4.94 -53.27 -5.54
CA ARG A 343 4.99 -51.83 -5.18
C ARG A 343 5.13 -50.96 -6.42
N LEU A 344 6.01 -51.31 -7.35
CA LEU A 344 6.21 -50.57 -8.59
C LEU A 344 4.92 -50.58 -9.45
N SER A 345 4.26 -51.74 -9.58
CA SER A 345 2.96 -51.84 -10.24
C SER A 345 1.89 -50.98 -9.57
N SER A 346 1.87 -50.92 -8.24
CA SER A 346 0.92 -50.09 -7.49
C SER A 346 1.24 -48.59 -7.56
N MET A 347 2.47 -48.19 -7.89
CA MET A 347 2.83 -46.79 -8.10
C MET A 347 2.44 -46.26 -9.49
N VAL A 348 2.25 -47.16 -10.46
CA VAL A 348 1.88 -46.84 -11.84
C VAL A 348 0.36 -46.78 -12.05
N GLN A 349 -0.41 -47.50 -11.22
CA GLN A 349 -1.88 -47.48 -11.20
C GLN A 349 -2.43 -46.31 -10.39
#